data_AF-A0A1V5GA80-F1
#
_entry.id   AF-A0A1V5GA80-F1
#
_cell.length_a   1.000
_cell.length_b   1.000
_cell.length_c   1.000
_cell.angle_alpha   90.00
_cell.angle_beta   90.00
_cell.angle_gamma   90.00
#
_symmetry.space_group_name_H-M   'P 1'
#
loop_
_entity.id
_entity.type
_entity.pdbx_description
1 polymer ?
#
loop_
_entity_poly.entity_id
_entity_poly.type
_entity_poly.pdbx_seq_one_letter_code
_entity_poly.pdbx_strand_id
1 'polypeptide(L)'
;MKEAITAIRDTRNRNQLKPKDEVTLFIQTDDTNTYQSIEKLLAKQVNAESISYTQEPVTGAITLVVGKDKFYIQSTTAVDTTIQKQQLQKEIEYLKGFLISVEKKLCNEKFVQNAKPEVIAMERKKREDAELKIKAVLESLTSLK
;
A
#
# COMPACT_ATOMS: atom_id res chain seq x y z
N MET A 1 -20.01 -20.68 4.30
CA MET A 1 -20.32 -20.13 2.94
C MET A 1 -20.50 -18.61 2.93
N LYS A 2 -21.50 -18.04 3.63
CA LYS A 2 -21.67 -16.56 3.72
C LYS A 2 -20.44 -15.87 4.32
N GLU A 3 -19.79 -16.52 5.27
CA GLU A 3 -18.55 -16.05 5.88
C GLU A 3 -17.39 -15.87 4.89
N ALA A 4 -17.27 -16.73 3.87
CA ALA A 4 -16.21 -16.60 2.88
C ALA A 4 -16.38 -15.34 2.03
N ILE A 5 -17.61 -15.07 1.58
CA ILE A 5 -17.93 -13.87 0.80
C ILE A 5 -17.72 -12.60 1.64
N THR A 6 -18.18 -12.62 2.90
CA THR A 6 -17.98 -11.50 3.82
C THR A 6 -16.50 -11.27 4.10
N ALA A 7 -15.73 -12.31 4.38
CA ALA A 7 -14.29 -12.21 4.61
C ALA A 7 -13.55 -11.69 3.38
N ILE A 8 -13.90 -12.13 2.18
CA ILE A 8 -13.31 -11.62 0.94
C ILE A 8 -13.64 -10.13 0.76
N ARG A 9 -14.89 -9.71 0.95
CA ARG A 9 -15.30 -8.30 0.85
C ARG A 9 -14.62 -7.41 1.87
N ASP A 10 -14.54 -7.88 3.11
CA ASP A 10 -13.89 -7.16 4.19
C ASP A 10 -12.38 -7.04 3.93
N THR A 11 -11.76 -8.11 3.46
CA THR A 11 -10.35 -8.11 3.03
C THR A 11 -10.11 -7.12 1.88
N ARG A 12 -11.00 -7.08 0.88
CA ARG A 12 -10.94 -6.07 -0.19
C ARG A 12 -11.02 -4.65 0.36
N ASN A 13 -11.95 -4.40 1.27
CA ASN A 13 -12.14 -3.08 1.87
C ASN A 13 -10.92 -2.65 2.68
N ARG A 14 -10.36 -3.54 3.51
CA ARG A 14 -9.11 -3.29 4.28
C ARG A 14 -7.92 -2.95 3.36
N ASN A 15 -7.84 -3.60 2.20
CA ASN A 15 -6.79 -3.37 1.22
C ASN A 15 -7.14 -2.29 0.19
N GLN A 16 -8.20 -1.50 0.45
CA GLN A 16 -8.67 -0.40 -0.42
C GLN A 16 -8.95 -0.83 -1.88
N LEU A 17 -9.23 -2.12 -2.10
CA LEU A 17 -9.65 -2.64 -3.39
C LEU A 17 -11.08 -2.22 -3.65
N LYS A 18 -11.27 -1.36 -4.65
CA LYS A 18 -12.60 -0.89 -5.04
C LYS A 18 -13.45 -2.10 -5.46
N PRO A 19 -14.75 -2.16 -5.12
CA PRO A 19 -15.61 -3.29 -5.49
C PRO A 19 -15.80 -3.44 -7.01
N LYS A 20 -15.55 -2.37 -7.78
CA LYS A 20 -15.57 -2.37 -9.24
C LYS A 20 -14.31 -2.94 -9.89
N ASP A 21 -13.27 -3.16 -9.11
CA ASP A 21 -11.97 -3.61 -9.60
C ASP A 21 -12.00 -5.12 -9.83
N GLU A 22 -11.54 -5.56 -10.99
CA GLU A 22 -11.47 -6.97 -11.33
C GLU A 22 -10.30 -7.61 -10.57
N VAL A 23 -10.52 -8.82 -10.05
CA VAL A 23 -9.49 -9.57 -9.32
C VAL A 23 -9.44 -11.02 -9.76
N THR A 24 -8.29 -11.66 -9.65
CA THR A 24 -8.16 -13.11 -9.73
C THR A 24 -8.21 -13.70 -8.33
N LEU A 25 -9.09 -14.66 -8.10
CA LEU A 25 -9.19 -15.34 -6.82
C LEU A 25 -8.56 -16.73 -6.92
N PHE A 26 -7.67 -17.08 -6.00
CA PHE A 26 -7.16 -18.43 -5.86
C PHE A 26 -7.68 -19.05 -4.57
N ILE A 27 -8.19 -20.27 -4.66
CA ILE A 27 -8.75 -21.01 -3.53
C ILE A 27 -7.87 -22.21 -3.26
N GLN A 28 -7.39 -22.32 -2.03
CA GLN A 28 -6.70 -23.49 -1.52
C GLN A 28 -7.63 -24.22 -0.55
N THR A 29 -8.16 -25.33 -1.03
CA THR A 29 -9.13 -26.19 -0.34
C THR A 29 -8.91 -27.64 -0.75
N ASP A 30 -9.18 -28.57 0.16
CA ASP A 30 -9.24 -30.00 -0.13
C ASP A 30 -10.54 -30.40 -0.86
N ASP A 31 -11.61 -29.59 -0.76
CA ASP A 31 -12.93 -29.89 -1.34
C ASP A 31 -13.33 -28.87 -2.42
N THR A 32 -12.74 -29.02 -3.61
CA THR A 32 -12.97 -28.12 -4.75
C THR A 32 -14.40 -28.17 -5.30
N ASN A 33 -15.09 -29.31 -5.15
CA ASN A 33 -16.47 -29.51 -5.64
C ASN A 33 -17.47 -28.55 -4.98
N THR A 34 -17.31 -28.27 -3.68
CA THR A 34 -18.16 -27.32 -2.96
C THR A 34 -18.07 -25.92 -3.53
N TYR A 35 -16.88 -25.49 -3.97
CA TYR A 35 -16.63 -24.15 -4.51
C TYR A 35 -16.98 -24.02 -5.99
N GLN A 36 -16.76 -25.06 -6.80
CA GLN A 36 -17.14 -25.07 -8.22
C GLN A 36 -18.62 -24.77 -8.44
N SER A 37 -19.50 -25.35 -7.60
CA SER A 37 -20.95 -25.14 -7.71
C SER A 37 -21.37 -23.68 -7.48
N ILE A 38 -20.58 -22.93 -6.70
CA ILE A 38 -20.86 -21.52 -6.36
C ILE A 38 -19.90 -20.55 -7.04
N GLU A 39 -19.00 -21.04 -7.88
CA GLU A 39 -17.92 -20.27 -8.51
C GLU A 39 -18.47 -19.04 -9.24
N LYS A 40 -19.52 -19.21 -10.05
CA LYS A 40 -20.21 -18.12 -10.75
C LYS A 40 -20.82 -17.08 -9.81
N LEU A 41 -21.37 -17.51 -8.67
CA LEU A 41 -21.96 -16.61 -7.68
C LEU A 41 -20.85 -15.84 -6.96
N LEU A 42 -19.80 -16.54 -6.55
CA LEU A 42 -18.66 -15.99 -5.85
C LEU A 42 -17.94 -14.96 -6.72
N ALA A 43 -17.66 -15.30 -7.98
CA ALA A 43 -17.09 -14.40 -8.97
C ALA A 43 -17.89 -13.10 -9.11
N LYS A 44 -19.23 -13.18 -9.23
CA LYS A 44 -20.09 -11.99 -9.27
C LYS A 44 -20.10 -11.19 -7.96
N GLN A 45 -20.06 -11.86 -6.81
CA GLN A 45 -20.14 -11.19 -5.50
C GLN A 45 -18.85 -10.45 -5.14
N VAL A 46 -17.71 -10.94 -5.61
CA VAL A 46 -16.38 -10.40 -5.33
C VAL A 46 -15.73 -9.76 -6.55
N ASN A 47 -16.46 -9.61 -7.66
CA ASN A 47 -15.96 -9.10 -8.94
C ASN A 47 -14.64 -9.78 -9.38
N ALA A 48 -14.60 -11.11 -9.28
CA ALA A 48 -13.45 -11.87 -9.75
C ALA A 48 -13.58 -12.16 -11.24
N GLU A 49 -12.53 -11.84 -12.00
CA GLU A 49 -12.40 -12.15 -13.42
C GLU A 49 -12.23 -13.67 -13.62
N SER A 50 -11.45 -14.30 -12.75
CA SER A 50 -11.20 -15.74 -12.78
C SER A 50 -11.00 -16.31 -11.39
N ILE A 51 -11.47 -17.54 -11.19
CA ILE A 51 -11.27 -18.32 -9.97
C ILE A 51 -10.37 -19.51 -10.34
N SER A 52 -9.27 -19.67 -9.61
CA SER A 52 -8.32 -20.76 -9.77
C SER A 52 -8.14 -21.51 -8.47
N TYR A 53 -7.74 -22.77 -8.54
CA TYR A 53 -7.45 -23.57 -7.34
C TYR A 53 -5.95 -23.77 -7.24
N THR A 54 -5.37 -23.48 -6.08
CA THR A 54 -3.93 -23.58 -5.83
C THR A 54 -3.66 -24.43 -4.60
N GLN A 55 -2.56 -25.16 -4.59
CA GLN A 55 -2.05 -25.82 -3.38
C GLN A 55 -0.91 -25.01 -2.72
N GLU A 56 -0.42 -23.99 -3.42
CA GLU A 56 0.72 -23.17 -3.01
C GLU A 56 0.30 -21.70 -2.79
N PRO A 57 0.98 -20.98 -1.89
CA PRO A 57 0.71 -19.57 -1.65
C PRO A 57 1.02 -18.73 -2.89
N VAL A 58 0.11 -17.81 -3.23
CA VAL A 58 0.27 -16.92 -4.40
C VAL A 58 1.03 -15.66 -3.99
N THR A 59 2.24 -15.50 -4.51
CA THR A 59 3.08 -14.31 -4.27
C THR A 59 2.40 -13.05 -4.82
N GLY A 60 2.31 -12.00 -3.99
CA GLY A 60 1.67 -10.74 -4.37
C GLY A 60 0.14 -10.74 -4.29
N ALA A 61 -0.47 -11.82 -3.80
CA ALA A 61 -1.90 -11.88 -3.53
C ALA A 61 -2.19 -11.63 -2.04
N ILE A 62 -3.36 -11.05 -1.77
CA ILE A 62 -3.85 -10.85 -0.41
C ILE A 62 -4.37 -12.19 0.10
N THR A 63 -3.73 -12.73 1.13
CA THR A 63 -4.13 -14.01 1.73
C THR A 63 -5.17 -13.79 2.82
N LEU A 64 -6.23 -14.60 2.82
CA LEU A 64 -7.18 -14.71 3.91
C LEU A 64 -7.50 -16.19 4.19
N VAL A 65 -7.92 -16.47 5.43
CA VAL A 65 -8.27 -17.82 5.89
C VAL A 65 -9.71 -17.80 6.38
N VAL A 66 -10.53 -18.73 5.90
CA VAL A 66 -11.93 -18.87 6.33
C VAL A 66 -12.18 -20.33 6.69
N GLY A 67 -12.30 -20.60 7.99
CA GLY A 67 -12.42 -21.96 8.49
C GLY A 67 -11.13 -22.75 8.24
N LYS A 68 -11.19 -23.75 7.34
CA LYS A 68 -10.05 -24.60 6.96
C LYS A 68 -9.45 -24.23 5.60
N ASP A 69 -10.15 -23.39 4.84
CA ASP A 69 -9.80 -23.04 3.47
C ASP A 69 -9.07 -21.71 3.42
N LYS A 70 -8.09 -21.59 2.52
CA LYS A 70 -7.37 -20.33 2.28
C LYS A 70 -7.78 -19.74 0.94
N PHE A 71 -7.91 -18.43 0.91
CA PHE A 71 -8.23 -17.68 -0.30
C PHE A 71 -7.14 -16.64 -0.52
N TYR A 72 -6.73 -16.49 -1.77
CA TYR A 72 -5.73 -15.54 -2.20
C TYR A 72 -6.38 -14.62 -3.23
N ILE A 73 -6.48 -13.34 -2.93
CA ILE A 73 -7.04 -12.35 -3.84
C ILE A 73 -5.87 -11.65 -4.51
N GLN A 74 -5.64 -11.99 -5.78
CA GLN A 74 -4.69 -11.28 -6.62
C GLN A 74 -5.45 -10.22 -7.40
N SER A 75 -5.10 -8.95 -7.20
CA SER A 75 -5.67 -7.90 -8.03
C SER A 75 -4.98 -7.92 -9.40
N THR A 76 -5.74 -8.00 -10.49
CA THR A 76 -5.20 -7.89 -11.86
C THR A 76 -4.76 -6.46 -12.16
N THR A 77 -5.46 -5.49 -11.58
CA THR A 77 -4.90 -4.16 -11.35
C THR A 77 -3.82 -4.31 -10.29
N ALA A 78 -2.54 -4.23 -10.69
CA ALA A 78 -1.40 -4.25 -9.77
C ALA A 78 -1.77 -3.57 -8.46
N VAL A 79 -1.86 -4.34 -7.35
CA VAL A 79 -2.15 -3.84 -5.99
C VAL A 79 -1.51 -2.48 -5.89
N ASP A 80 -2.33 -1.44 -5.72
CA ASP A 80 -2.16 -0.05 -6.14
C ASP A 80 -0.83 0.60 -5.75
N THR A 81 0.26 0.01 -6.24
CA THR A 81 1.64 0.47 -6.07
C THR A 81 1.76 1.77 -6.80
N THR A 82 0.93 2.03 -7.81
CA THR A 82 0.80 3.34 -8.44
C THR A 82 0.25 4.37 -7.47
N ILE A 83 -0.88 4.14 -6.77
CA ILE A 83 -1.38 5.10 -5.77
C ILE A 83 -0.45 5.18 -4.55
N GLN A 84 0.09 4.07 -4.05
CA GLN A 84 1.06 4.08 -2.97
C GLN A 84 2.34 4.82 -3.38
N LYS A 85 2.89 4.57 -4.58
CA LYS A 85 4.02 5.33 -5.14
C LYS A 85 3.67 6.79 -5.32
N GLN A 86 2.46 7.13 -5.80
CA GLN A 86 2.03 8.52 -5.96
C GLN A 86 1.88 9.24 -4.61
N GLN A 87 1.38 8.57 -3.57
CA GLN A 87 1.30 9.11 -2.22
C GLN A 87 2.69 9.33 -1.65
N LEU A 88 3.58 8.34 -1.74
CA LEU A 88 4.98 8.45 -1.31
C LEU A 88 5.73 9.54 -2.11
N GLN A 89 5.48 9.68 -3.42
CA GLN A 89 6.04 10.74 -4.25
C GLN A 89 5.54 12.13 -3.82
N LYS A 90 4.23 12.29 -3.57
CA LYS A 90 3.69 13.54 -3.05
C LYS A 90 4.27 13.90 -1.69
N GLU A 91 4.45 12.91 -0.83
CA GLU A 91 5.08 13.11 0.49
C GLU A 91 6.55 13.53 0.36
N ILE A 92 7.32 12.89 -0.53
CA ILE A 92 8.69 13.32 -0.86
C ILE A 92 8.71 14.75 -1.39
N GLU A 93 7.77 15.12 -2.27
CA GLU A 93 7.71 16.45 -2.87
C GLU A 93 7.39 17.53 -1.81
N TYR A 94 6.46 17.24 -0.90
CA TYR A 94 6.16 18.09 0.25
C TYR A 94 7.38 18.26 1.17
N LEU A 95 8.03 17.17 1.54
CA LEU A 95 9.22 17.19 2.40
C LEU A 95 10.40 17.93 1.73
N LYS A 96 10.58 17.77 0.43
CA LYS A 96 11.57 18.55 -0.35
C LYS A 96 11.24 20.04 -0.36
N GLY A 97 9.97 20.41 -0.55
CA GLY A 97 9.55 21.82 -0.48
C GLY A 97 9.82 22.44 0.89
N PHE A 98 9.59 21.67 1.96
CA PHE A 98 9.95 22.07 3.32
C PHE A 98 11.47 22.23 3.49
N LEU A 99 12.25 21.25 3.03
CA LEU A 99 13.72 21.29 3.07
C LEU A 99 14.28 22.54 2.38
N ILE A 100 13.80 22.85 1.17
CA ILE A 100 14.21 24.02 0.39
C ILE A 100 13.93 25.32 1.17
N SER A 101 12.79 25.41 1.87
CA SER A 101 12.49 26.59 2.68
C SER A 101 13.43 26.75 3.87
N VAL A 102 13.81 25.65 4.52
CA VAL A 102 14.77 25.64 5.63
C VAL A 102 16.19 25.97 5.13
N GLU A 103 16.60 25.38 4.00
CA GLU A 103 17.90 25.66 3.38
C GLU A 103 18.02 27.10 2.93
N LYS A 104 16.97 27.69 2.33
CA LYS A 104 16.98 29.12 1.96
C LYS A 104 17.19 30.03 3.17
N LYS A 105 16.64 29.69 4.33
CA LYS A 105 16.87 30.43 5.58
C LYS A 105 18.30 30.26 6.06
N LEU A 106 18.82 29.03 6.05
CA LEU A 106 20.19 28.73 6.49
C LEU A 106 21.28 29.22 5.53
N CYS A 107 20.97 29.40 4.24
CA CYS A 107 21.88 29.93 3.22
C CYS A 107 21.92 31.47 3.23
N ASN A 108 20.89 32.12 3.78
CA ASN A 108 20.89 33.57 3.91
C ASN A 108 21.85 33.99 5.03
N GLU A 109 23.02 34.51 4.65
CA GLU A 109 24.04 34.98 5.58
C GLU A 109 23.51 36.00 6.58
N LYS A 110 22.55 36.86 6.18
CA LYS A 110 21.91 37.80 7.11
C LYS A 110 21.09 37.08 8.18
N PHE A 111 20.42 35.97 7.84
CA PHE A 111 19.69 35.16 8.82
C PHE A 111 20.67 34.44 9.75
N VAL A 112 21.71 33.81 9.22
CA VAL A 112 22.71 33.10 10.03
C VAL A 112 23.48 34.04 10.97
N GLN A 113 23.77 35.26 10.53
CA GLN A 113 24.49 36.23 11.36
C GLN A 113 23.61 36.94 12.40
N ASN A 114 22.31 37.12 12.13
CA ASN A 114 21.41 37.87 13.03
C ASN A 114 20.46 36.97 13.85
N ALA A 115 20.27 35.70 13.47
CA ALA A 115 19.42 34.79 14.22
C ALA A 115 20.13 34.25 15.46
N LYS A 116 19.34 34.01 16.51
CA LYS A 116 19.85 33.38 17.74
C LYS A 116 20.41 31.98 17.43
N PRO A 117 21.48 31.55 18.12
CA PRO A 117 22.08 30.23 17.92
C PRO A 117 21.06 29.09 18.13
N GLU A 118 20.10 29.26 19.05
CA GLU A 118 19.00 28.30 19.25
C GLU A 118 18.10 28.14 18.02
N VAL A 119 17.83 29.24 17.29
CA VAL A 119 17.00 29.22 16.08
C VAL A 119 17.76 28.55 14.93
N ILE A 120 19.06 28.82 14.79
CA ILE A 120 19.92 28.19 13.78
C ILE A 120 20.04 26.68 14.06
N ALA A 121 20.23 26.28 15.31
CA ALA A 121 20.26 24.87 15.71
C ALA A 121 18.92 24.19 15.43
N MET A 122 17.80 24.86 15.70
CA MET A 122 16.46 24.33 15.41
C MET A 122 16.21 24.15 13.91
N GLU A 123 16.60 25.13 13.07
CA GLU A 123 16.46 25.01 11.62
C GLU A 123 17.40 23.94 11.05
N ARG A 124 18.63 23.80 11.54
CA ARG A 124 19.53 22.68 11.17
C ARG A 124 18.94 21.33 11.54
N LYS A 125 18.37 21.21 12.74
CA LYS A 125 17.72 19.97 13.20
C LYS A 125 16.48 19.63 12.35
N LYS A 126 15.69 20.63 11.94
CA LYS A 126 14.58 20.43 11.00
C LYS A 126 15.06 19.96 9.63
N ARG A 127 16.21 20.45 9.17
CA ARG A 127 16.83 20.00 7.92
C ARG A 127 17.17 18.51 8.01
N GLU A 128 17.92 18.11 9.03
CA GLU A 128 18.29 16.70 9.24
C GLU A 128 17.07 15.77 9.39
N ASP A 129 16.06 16.17 10.17
CA ASP A 129 14.83 15.37 10.34
C ASP A 129 14.09 15.17 9.00
N ALA A 130 14.01 16.24 8.19
CA ALA A 130 13.41 16.17 6.86
C ALA A 130 14.23 15.29 5.91
N GLU A 131 15.56 15.39 5.90
CA GLU A 131 16.44 14.53 5.08
C GLU A 131 16.28 13.05 5.45
N LEU A 132 16.25 12.74 6.76
CA LEU A 132 16.06 11.37 7.25
C LEU A 132 14.69 10.82 6.85
N LYS A 133 13.61 11.60 6.99
CA LYS A 133 12.27 11.19 6.55
C LYS A 133 12.21 10.97 5.04
N ILE A 134 12.77 11.87 4.24
CA ILE A 134 12.81 11.71 2.78
C ILE A 134 13.53 10.41 2.41
N LYS A 135 14.63 10.09 3.09
CA LYS A 135 15.39 8.87 2.85
C LYS A 135 14.58 7.61 3.18
N ALA A 136 13.91 7.58 4.34
CA ALA A 136 13.06 6.46 4.74
C ALA A 136 11.88 6.24 3.77
N VAL A 137 11.25 7.33 3.31
CA VAL A 137 10.16 7.28 2.32
C VAL A 137 10.67 6.81 0.95
N LEU A 138 11.87 7.22 0.54
CA LEU A 138 12.54 6.74 -0.68
C LEU A 138 12.89 5.26 -0.62
N GLU A 139 13.40 4.76 0.51
CA GLU A 139 13.67 3.34 0.72
C GLU A 139 12.38 2.53 0.61
N SER A 140 11.30 3.00 1.25
CA SER A 140 9.97 2.40 1.13
C SER A 140 9.47 2.36 -0.32
N LEU A 141 9.68 3.44 -1.07
CA LEU A 141 9.31 3.52 -2.49
C LEU A 141 10.14 2.55 -3.35
N THR A 142 11.41 2.36 -3.02
CA THR A 142 12.32 1.45 -3.75
C THR A 142 12.00 -0.01 -3.46
N SER A 143 11.58 -0.34 -2.23
CA SER A 143 11.09 -1.68 -1.89
C SER A 143 9.75 -2.03 -2.55
N LEU A 144 8.99 -1.03 -3.01
CA LEU A 144 7.74 -1.22 -3.77
C LEU A 144 7.97 -1.36 -5.30
N LYS A 145 9.23 -1.44 -5.74
CA LYS A 145 9.61 -1.47 -7.16
C LYS A 145 9.69 -2.88 -7.71
#